data_AF-A0A8J8IV16-F1
#
_entry.id   AF-A0A8J8IV16-F1
#
_cell.length_a   1.000
_cell.length_b   1.000
_cell.length_c   1.000
_cell.angle_alpha   90.00
_cell.angle_beta   90.00
_cell.angle_gamma   90.00
#
_symmetry.space_group_name_H-M   'P 1'
#
loop_
_entity.id
_entity.type
_entity.pdbx_description
1 polymer ?
#
loop_
_entity_poly.entity_id
_entity_poly.type
_entity_poly.pdbx_seq_one_letter_code
_entity_poly.pdbx_strand_id
1 'polypeptide(L)'
;MSEIRIILPKERFKALKGKDITSFLRESLPRVEETLQAEREDLLREKVSKLEEKLREMEGEIEDLKEFYEKALRDKEFMMAERDRLRVENAELRKRVEEKRRELEEVHGS
;
A
#
# COMPACT_ATOMS: atom_id res chain seq x y z
N MET A 1 -0.08 -25.96 -38.86
CA MET A 1 0.88 -26.51 -37.89
C MET A 1 2.16 -25.71 -37.99
N SER A 2 2.63 -25.12 -36.89
CA SER A 2 3.85 -24.33 -36.87
C SER A 2 5.07 -25.26 -36.95
N GLU A 3 5.96 -25.04 -37.91
CA GLU A 3 7.19 -25.83 -38.06
C GLU A 3 8.17 -25.46 -36.93
N ILE A 4 8.48 -26.42 -36.05
CA ILE A 4 9.48 -26.21 -34.98
C ILE A 4 10.85 -26.60 -35.53
N ARG A 5 11.73 -25.60 -35.71
CA ARG A 5 13.13 -25.82 -36.13
C ARG A 5 14.05 -25.79 -34.92
N ILE A 6 14.71 -26.92 -34.65
CA ILE A 6 15.71 -27.04 -33.59
C ILE A 6 17.10 -26.94 -34.23
N ILE A 7 17.84 -25.88 -33.88
CA ILE A 7 19.21 -25.66 -34.37
C ILE A 7 20.19 -26.17 -33.31
N LEU A 8 21.08 -27.07 -33.70
CA LEU A 8 22.07 -27.68 -32.81
C LEU A 8 23.50 -27.42 -33.29
N PRO A 9 24.46 -27.30 -32.37
CA PRO A 9 25.89 -27.29 -32.71
C PRO A 9 26.30 -28.55 -33.45
N LYS A 10 27.29 -28.42 -34.34
CA LYS A 10 27.75 -29.50 -35.22
C LYS A 10 28.20 -30.75 -34.47
N GLU A 11 28.82 -30.62 -33.29
CA GLU A 11 29.21 -31.80 -32.49
C GLU A 11 28.00 -32.55 -31.93
N ARG A 12 26.98 -31.82 -31.42
CA ARG A 12 25.76 -32.42 -30.87
C ARG A 12 24.93 -33.09 -31.96
N PHE A 13 24.86 -32.51 -33.15
CA PHE A 13 24.20 -33.13 -34.29
C PHE A 13 24.89 -34.43 -34.73
N LYS A 14 26.23 -34.46 -34.76
CA LYS A 14 26.98 -35.69 -35.04
C LYS A 14 26.70 -36.79 -34.01
N ALA A 15 26.53 -36.45 -32.73
CA ALA A 15 26.23 -37.40 -31.66
C ALA A 15 24.82 -38.02 -31.75
N LEU A 16 23.91 -37.40 -32.51
CA LEU A 16 22.55 -37.88 -32.77
C LEU A 16 22.48 -38.76 -34.04
N LYS A 17 23.53 -38.77 -34.86
CA LYS A 17 23.56 -39.50 -36.13
C LYS A 17 23.56 -41.00 -35.87
N GLY A 18 22.53 -41.70 -36.36
CA GLY A 18 22.36 -43.15 -36.17
C GLY A 18 21.59 -43.57 -34.92
N LYS A 19 21.08 -42.61 -34.14
CA LYS A 19 20.15 -42.88 -33.03
C LYS A 19 18.71 -42.61 -33.47
N ASP A 20 17.76 -43.33 -32.90
CA ASP A 20 16.34 -42.99 -33.03
C ASP A 20 16.05 -41.75 -32.18
N ILE A 21 15.91 -40.61 -32.85
CA ILE A 21 15.66 -39.31 -32.23
C ILE A 21 14.25 -39.29 -31.61
N THR A 22 13.31 -40.04 -32.17
CA THR A 22 11.91 -40.05 -31.73
C THR A 22 11.79 -40.71 -30.37
N SER A 23 12.44 -41.86 -30.17
CA SER A 23 12.49 -42.54 -28.87
C SER A 23 13.24 -41.70 -27.84
N PHE A 24 14.38 -41.12 -28.21
CA PHE A 24 15.16 -40.24 -27.33
C PHE A 24 14.34 -39.03 -26.82
N LEU A 25 13.58 -38.38 -27.71
CA LEU A 25 12.70 -37.27 -27.34
C LEU A 25 11.55 -37.74 -26.44
N ARG A 26 10.93 -38.90 -26.73
CA ARG A 26 9.86 -39.46 -25.91
C ARG A 26 10.33 -39.84 -24.50
N GLU A 27 11.54 -40.37 -24.36
CA GLU A 27 12.12 -40.70 -23.06
C GLU A 27 12.52 -39.45 -22.27
N SER A 28 12.92 -38.38 -22.96
CA SER A 28 13.38 -37.14 -22.33
C SER A 28 12.23 -36.18 -21.99
N LEU A 29 11.10 -36.26 -22.71
CA LEU A 29 9.92 -35.40 -22.56
C LEU A 29 9.40 -35.33 -21.12
N PRO A 30 9.20 -36.45 -20.39
CA PRO A 30 8.71 -36.41 -19.02
C PRO A 30 9.63 -35.63 -18.07
N ARG A 31 10.95 -35.77 -18.23
CA ARG A 31 11.93 -35.06 -17.39
C ARG A 31 11.93 -33.55 -17.65
N VAL A 32 11.78 -33.16 -18.92
CA VAL A 32 11.65 -31.75 -19.30
C VAL A 32 10.35 -31.17 -18.76
N GLU A 33 9.24 -31.91 -18.84
CA GLU A 33 7.97 -31.50 -18.27
C GLU A 33 8.05 -31.33 -16.75
N GLU A 34 8.66 -32.27 -16.04
CA GLU A 34 8.91 -32.18 -14.60
C GLU A 34 9.75 -30.95 -14.24
N THR A 35 10.80 -30.67 -15.02
CA THR A 35 11.64 -29.49 -14.83
C THR A 35 10.84 -28.20 -15.02
N LEU A 36 10.03 -28.12 -16.09
CA LEU A 36 9.19 -26.95 -16.37
C LEU A 36 8.10 -26.76 -15.31
N GLN A 37 7.55 -27.85 -14.77
CA GLN A 37 6.59 -27.79 -13.67
C GLN A 37 7.24 -27.23 -12.39
N ALA A 38 8.44 -27.69 -12.05
CA ALA A 38 9.20 -27.18 -10.91
C ALA A 38 9.52 -25.69 -11.07
N GLU A 39 10.06 -25.27 -12.22
CA GLU A 39 10.35 -23.86 -12.50
C GLU A 39 9.09 -22.99 -12.43
N ARG A 40 7.96 -23.50 -12.93
CA ARG A 40 6.67 -22.81 -12.84
C ARG A 40 6.21 -22.67 -11.39
N GLU A 41 6.35 -23.73 -10.60
CA GLU A 41 5.97 -23.71 -9.19
C GLU A 41 6.80 -22.69 -8.41
N ASP A 42 8.12 -22.68 -8.60
CA ASP A 42 9.02 -21.73 -7.97
C ASP A 42 8.66 -20.28 -8.32
N LEU A 43 8.41 -20.01 -9.60
CA LEU A 43 7.98 -18.69 -10.06
C LEU A 43 6.64 -18.26 -9.45
N LEU A 44 5.69 -19.20 -9.30
CA LEU A 44 4.42 -18.91 -8.66
C LEU A 44 4.60 -18.65 -7.16
N ARG A 45 5.43 -19.43 -6.47
CA ARG A 45 5.75 -19.23 -5.05
C ARG A 45 6.38 -17.87 -4.80
N GLU A 46 7.32 -17.46 -5.64
CA GLU A 46 7.93 -16.13 -5.54
C GLU A 46 6.89 -15.01 -5.72
N LYS A 47 5.99 -15.15 -6.69
CA LYS A 47 4.91 -14.17 -6.90
C LYS A 47 3.94 -14.10 -5.72
N VAL A 48 3.56 -15.25 -5.16
CA VAL A 48 2.70 -15.30 -3.97
C VAL A 48 3.37 -14.61 -2.80
N SER A 49 4.65 -14.90 -2.54
CA SER A 49 5.41 -14.27 -1.45
C SER A 49 5.45 -12.74 -1.59
N LYS A 50 5.71 -12.21 -2.80
CA LYS A 50 5.69 -10.76 -3.06
C LYS A 50 4.31 -10.13 -2.85
N LEU A 51 3.24 -10.84 -3.22
CA LEU A 51 1.88 -10.35 -3.02
C LEU A 51 1.50 -10.35 -1.54
N GLU A 52 1.91 -11.36 -0.78
CA GLU A 52 1.69 -11.43 0.67
C GLU A 52 2.47 -10.36 1.44
N GLU A 53 3.71 -10.06 1.04
CA GLU A 53 4.48 -8.95 1.59
C GLU A 53 3.77 -7.62 1.33
N LYS A 54 3.39 -7.36 0.08
CA LYS A 54 2.66 -6.13 -0.28
C LYS A 54 1.32 -6.00 0.43
N LEU A 55 0.61 -7.11 0.65
CA LEU A 55 -0.64 -7.10 1.40
C LEU A 55 -0.40 -6.67 2.85
N ARG A 56 0.63 -7.21 3.50
CA ARG A 56 0.99 -6.83 4.87
C ARG A 56 1.41 -5.37 4.98
N GLU A 57 2.15 -4.85 4.00
CA GLU A 57 2.51 -3.42 3.94
C GLU A 57 1.24 -2.55 3.86
N MET A 58 0.33 -2.89 2.95
CA MET A 58 -0.93 -2.15 2.78
C MET A 58 -1.82 -2.21 4.04
N GLU A 59 -1.87 -3.35 4.72
CA GLU A 59 -2.59 -3.49 5.99
C GLU A 59 -2.01 -2.57 7.07
N GLY A 60 -0.68 -2.49 7.17
CA GLY A 60 0.01 -1.57 8.08
C GLY A 60 -0.27 -0.11 7.76
N GLU A 61 -0.18 0.30 6.49
CA GLU A 61 -0.50 1.66 6.06
C GLU A 61 -1.95 2.06 6.38
N ILE A 62 -2.89 1.13 6.26
CA ILE A 62 -4.30 1.35 6.62
C ILE A 62 -4.45 1.55 8.12
N GLU A 63 -3.73 0.78 8.94
CA GLU A 63 -3.77 0.92 10.40
C GLU A 63 -3.20 2.26 10.85
N ASP A 64 -2.04 2.66 10.32
CA ASP A 64 -1.44 3.97 10.55
C ASP A 64 -2.39 5.11 10.16
N LEU A 65 -3.06 4.97 9.02
CA LEU A 65 -4.02 5.97 8.55
C LEU A 65 -5.23 6.07 9.48
N LYS A 66 -5.74 4.95 10.00
CA LYS A 66 -6.83 4.97 10.99
C LYS A 66 -6.40 5.68 12.26
N GLU A 67 -5.22 5.37 12.80
CA GLU A 67 -4.72 6.07 13.99
C GLU A 67 -4.56 7.56 13.77
N PHE A 68 -4.05 7.96 12.60
CA PHE A 68 -3.92 9.36 12.23
C PHE A 68 -5.29 10.06 12.20
N TYR A 69 -6.29 9.44 11.58
CA TYR A 69 -7.65 9.99 11.55
C TYR A 69 -8.26 10.12 12.95
N GLU A 70 -8.08 9.13 13.82
CA GLU A 70 -8.57 9.19 15.20
C GLU A 70 -7.89 10.29 16.02
N LYS A 71 -6.58 10.50 15.83
CA LYS A 71 -5.86 11.63 16.46
C LYS A 71 -6.37 12.96 15.93
N ALA A 72 -6.49 13.11 14.61
CA ALA A 72 -7.00 14.32 13.98
C ALA A 72 -8.44 14.66 14.40
N LEU A 73 -9.29 13.65 14.60
CA LEU A 73 -10.65 13.85 15.08
C LEU A 73 -10.67 14.37 16.52
N ARG A 74 -9.86 13.78 17.41
CA ARG A 74 -9.72 14.24 18.81
C ARG A 74 -9.21 15.67 18.88
N ASP A 75 -8.20 16.01 18.08
CA ASP A 75 -7.65 17.36 18.03
C ASP A 75 -8.70 18.36 17.53
N LYS A 76 -9.49 17.99 16.52
CA LYS A 76 -10.59 18.82 16.03
C LYS A 76 -11.64 19.08 17.11
N GLU A 77 -12.07 18.04 17.82
CA GLU A 77 -13.05 18.16 18.90
C GLU A 77 -12.53 19.06 20.03
N PHE A 78 -11.27 18.88 20.42
CA PHE A 78 -10.60 19.72 21.41
C PHE A 78 -10.58 21.19 20.97
N MET A 79 -10.17 21.48 19.74
CA MET A 79 -10.10 22.84 19.20
C MET A 79 -11.50 23.49 19.08
N MET A 80 -12.53 22.71 18.76
CA MET A 80 -13.90 23.21 18.76
C MET A 80 -14.38 23.60 20.16
N ALA A 81 -14.09 22.77 21.16
CA ALA A 81 -14.46 23.05 22.54
C ALA A 81 -13.76 24.31 23.06
N GLU A 82 -12.45 24.47 22.78
CA GLU A 82 -11.69 25.66 23.15
C GLU A 82 -12.20 26.92 22.44
N ARG A 83 -12.52 26.82 21.13
CA ARG A 83 -13.13 27.94 20.40
C ARG A 83 -14.44 28.39 21.04
N ASP A 84 -15.28 27.43 21.45
CA ASP A 84 -16.58 27.77 22.02
C ASP A 84 -16.45 28.35 23.44
N ARG A 85 -15.49 27.89 24.25
CA ARG A 85 -15.11 28.56 25.51
C ARG A 85 -14.66 30.00 25.30
N LEU A 86 -13.73 30.22 24.36
CA LEU A 86 -13.22 31.56 24.05
C LEU A 86 -14.29 32.49 23.51
N ARG A 87 -15.32 31.97 22.82
CA ARG A 87 -16.47 32.76 22.38
C ARG A 87 -17.30 33.26 23.54
N VAL A 88 -17.58 32.40 24.52
CA VAL A 88 -18.31 32.77 25.74
C VAL A 88 -17.52 33.80 26.53
N GLU A 89 -16.23 33.55 26.78
CA GLU A 89 -15.38 34.47 27.52
C GLU A 89 -15.27 35.84 26.82
N ASN A 90 -15.12 35.87 25.49
CA ASN A 90 -15.10 37.13 24.75
C ASN A 90 -16.42 37.90 24.86
N ALA A 91 -17.56 37.21 24.84
CA ALA A 91 -18.87 37.85 24.99
C ALA A 91 -19.01 38.48 26.38
N GLU A 92 -18.58 37.77 27.43
CA GLU A 92 -18.59 38.30 28.80
C GLU A 92 -17.64 39.49 28.96
N LEU A 93 -16.42 39.42 28.43
CA LEU A 93 -15.46 40.52 28.48
C LEU A 93 -15.97 41.74 27.74
N ARG A 94 -16.57 41.58 26.56
CA ARG A 94 -17.18 42.69 25.81
C ARG A 94 -18.28 43.36 26.62
N LYS A 95 -19.15 42.58 27.28
CA LYS A 95 -20.20 43.11 28.15
C LYS A 95 -19.61 43.92 29.30
N ARG A 96 -18.61 43.39 30.01
CA ARG A 96 -17.93 44.09 31.12
C ARG A 96 -17.24 45.38 30.66
N VAL A 97 -16.63 45.37 29.48
CA VAL A 97 -15.99 46.56 28.90
C VAL A 97 -17.02 47.62 28.56
N GLU A 98 -18.16 47.23 28.00
CA GLU A 98 -19.24 48.17 27.67
C GLU A 98 -19.88 48.77 28.92
N GLU A 99 -20.10 47.97 29.98
CA GLU A 99 -20.57 48.45 31.28
C GLU A 99 -19.61 49.47 31.88
N LYS A 100 -18.30 49.15 31.97
CA LYS A 100 -17.29 50.10 32.47
C LYS A 100 -17.20 51.37 31.63
N ARG A 101 -17.40 51.26 30.31
CA ARG A 101 -17.40 52.42 29.42
C ARG A 101 -18.58 53.35 29.74
N ARG A 102 -19.78 52.79 29.95
CA ARG A 102 -20.96 53.57 30.36
C ARG A 102 -20.76 54.23 31.72
N GLU A 103 -20.22 53.51 32.70
CA GLU A 103 -19.90 54.08 34.02
C GLU A 103 -18.91 55.25 33.91
N LEU A 104 -17.88 55.14 33.07
CA LEU A 104 -16.92 56.22 32.85
C LEU A 104 -17.53 57.44 32.14
N GLU A 105 -18.43 57.21 31.17
CA GLU A 105 -19.18 58.26 30.47
C GLU A 105 -20.14 58.99 31.42
N GLU A 106 -20.77 58.30 32.38
CA GLU A 106 -21.60 58.90 33.43
C GLU A 106 -20.77 59.72 34.44
N VAL A 107 -19.58 59.25 34.82
CA VAL A 107 -18.71 59.93 35.80
C VAL A 107 -18.01 61.16 35.22
N HIS A 108 -17.62 61.15 33.94
CA HIS A 108 -16.93 62.28 33.28
C HIS A 108 -17.87 63.21 32.50
N GLY A 109 -19.17 62.87 32.41
CA GLY A 109 -20.21 63.70 31.79
C GLY A 109 -20.91 64.69 32.74
N SER A 110 -20.52 64.70 34.03
CA SER A 110 -20.91 65.71 35.03
C SER A 110 -19.83 66.77 35.20
#